data_AF-B3PLX4-F1
#
_entry.id   AF-B3PLX4-F1
#
_cell.length_a   1.000
_cell.length_b   1.000
_cell.length_c   1.000
_cell.angle_alpha   90.00
_cell.angle_beta   90.00
_cell.angle_gamma   90.00
#
_symmetry.space_group_name_H-M   'P 1'
#
loop_
_entity.id
_entity.type
_entity.pdbx_description
1 polymer ?
#
loop_
_entity_poly.entity_id
_entity_poly.type
_entity_poly.pdbx_seq_one_letter_code
_entity_poly.pdbx_strand_id
1 'polypeptide(L)'
;MTKIYILIGILIAMVIFCIIQAIVLQHVIFKKTIFISLAAMKLIEEDELRINRKFYKWVFNQNAAKYMTIAVPWVLFGLAFFITLLFIEDTNKSRFFPLGLLGLFFLPIMLLITTPFTKVSRHFSSYRIMKSVENGKVDFFKNDIENQEEYDDFVKKLANGFLLDYFDQKNKVVKSYNFEKIKSYCLRKQKFNSKKLNYLLFADPKFLGLNGEKITLKELSYLRIYLFKEINNSAPFFV
;
A
#
# COMPACT_ATOMS: atom_id res chain seq x y z
N MET A 1 -44.27 -8.19 -15.30
CA MET A 1 -43.91 -7.18 -14.28
C MET A 1 -42.94 -7.71 -13.22
N THR A 2 -43.18 -8.87 -12.60
CA THR A 2 -42.34 -9.45 -11.52
C THR A 2 -40.85 -9.61 -11.89
N LYS A 3 -40.55 -10.04 -13.13
CA LYS A 3 -39.16 -10.17 -13.62
C LYS A 3 -38.40 -8.83 -13.67
N ILE A 4 -39.09 -7.72 -13.93
CA ILE A 4 -38.50 -6.38 -14.00
C ILE A 4 -38.14 -5.87 -12.59
N TYR A 5 -39.02 -6.09 -11.61
CA TYR A 5 -38.73 -5.73 -10.21
C TYR A 5 -37.58 -6.53 -9.60
N ILE A 6 -37.48 -7.82 -9.94
CA ILE A 6 -36.34 -8.67 -9.56
C ILE A 6 -35.05 -8.09 -10.16
N LEU A 7 -35.08 -7.72 -11.44
CA LEU A 7 -33.92 -7.16 -12.12
C LEU A 7 -33.48 -5.81 -11.53
N ILE A 8 -34.42 -4.93 -11.21
CA ILE A 8 -34.15 -3.66 -10.51
C ILE A 8 -33.59 -3.91 -9.10
N GLY A 9 -34.13 -4.88 -8.36
CA GLY A 9 -33.64 -5.24 -7.03
C GLY A 9 -32.20 -5.75 -7.04
N ILE A 10 -31.86 -6.62 -7.99
CA ILE A 10 -30.48 -7.09 -8.22
C ILE A 10 -29.56 -5.89 -8.53
N LEU A 11 -30.04 -4.94 -9.32
CA LEU A 11 -29.29 -3.77 -9.73
C LEU A 11 -28.96 -2.83 -8.57
N ILE A 12 -29.93 -2.55 -7.71
CA ILE A 12 -29.74 -1.75 -6.50
C ILE A 12 -28.74 -2.44 -5.56
N ALA A 13 -28.88 -3.75 -5.35
CA ALA A 13 -27.95 -4.52 -4.52
C ALA A 13 -26.51 -4.47 -5.07
N MET A 14 -26.35 -4.53 -6.40
CA MET A 14 -25.04 -4.42 -7.06
C MET A 14 -24.40 -3.04 -6.90
N VAL A 15 -25.17 -1.96 -7.05
CA VAL A 15 -24.67 -0.58 -6.83
C VAL A 15 -24.22 -0.40 -5.38
N ILE A 16 -25.02 -0.89 -4.41
CA ILE A 16 -24.67 -0.85 -2.99
C ILE A 16 -23.38 -1.63 -2.71
N PHE A 17 -23.24 -2.83 -3.27
CA PHE A 17 -22.02 -3.63 -3.12
C PHE A 17 -20.77 -2.90 -3.67
N CYS A 18 -20.90 -2.25 -4.83
CA CYS A 18 -19.82 -1.43 -5.39
C CYS A 18 -19.48 -0.25 -4.46
N ILE A 19 -20.46 0.48 -3.93
CA ILE A 19 -20.21 1.59 -3.00
C ILE A 19 -19.48 1.10 -1.74
N ILE A 20 -19.92 -0.01 -1.15
CA ILE A 20 -19.26 -0.61 0.03
C ILE A 20 -17.81 -0.97 -0.30
N GLN A 21 -17.56 -1.62 -1.45
CA GLN A 21 -16.20 -1.93 -1.87
C GLN A 21 -15.35 -0.68 -2.11
N ALA A 22 -15.90 0.40 -2.68
CA ALA A 22 -15.18 1.64 -2.92
C ALA A 22 -14.78 2.32 -1.60
N ILE A 23 -15.69 2.35 -0.63
CA ILE A 23 -15.43 2.90 0.71
C ILE A 23 -14.32 2.08 1.40
N VAL A 24 -14.44 0.74 1.40
CA VAL A 24 -13.43 -0.16 1.96
C VAL A 24 -12.08 0.05 1.27
N LEU A 25 -12.06 0.18 -0.06
CA LEU A 25 -10.85 0.43 -0.84
C LEU A 25 -10.18 1.73 -0.42
N GLN A 26 -10.93 2.83 -0.42
CA GLN A 26 -10.42 4.16 -0.12
C GLN A 26 -9.91 4.26 1.32
N HIS A 27 -10.65 3.71 2.29
CA HIS A 27 -10.37 3.93 3.70
C HIS A 27 -9.46 2.86 4.33
N VAL A 28 -9.57 1.59 3.91
CA VAL A 28 -8.84 0.49 4.55
C VAL A 28 -7.54 0.18 3.83
N ILE A 29 -7.56 0.06 2.50
CA ILE A 29 -6.42 -0.48 1.75
C ILE A 29 -5.54 0.64 1.20
N PHE A 30 -6.16 1.66 0.59
CA PHE A 30 -5.44 2.76 -0.02
C PHE A 30 -4.76 3.63 1.04
N LYS A 31 -5.51 4.04 2.07
CA LYS A 31 -5.02 4.94 3.13
C LYS A 31 -3.98 4.30 4.06
N LYS A 32 -4.10 2.98 4.36
CA LYS A 32 -3.25 2.34 5.39
C LYS A 32 -2.01 1.65 4.87
N THR A 33 -1.91 1.30 3.58
CA THR A 33 -0.82 0.43 3.12
C THR A 33 -0.22 0.89 1.80
N ILE A 34 -1.07 1.18 0.80
CA ILE A 34 -0.58 1.63 -0.50
C ILE A 34 0.03 3.04 -0.37
N PHE A 35 -0.69 3.98 0.26
CA PHE A 35 -0.22 5.37 0.42
C PHE A 35 1.17 5.47 1.07
N ILE A 36 1.41 4.71 2.15
CA ILE A 36 2.66 4.76 2.93
C ILE A 36 3.85 4.30 2.07
N SER A 37 3.67 3.20 1.34
CA SER A 37 4.70 2.71 0.42
C SER A 37 4.90 3.63 -0.79
N LEU A 38 3.85 4.32 -1.25
CA LEU A 38 3.97 5.33 -2.33
C LEU A 38 4.71 6.58 -1.86
N ALA A 39 4.50 7.01 -0.62
CA ALA A 39 5.26 8.09 -0.02
C ALA A 39 6.74 7.74 0.07
N ALA A 40 7.08 6.51 0.50
CA ALA A 40 8.46 6.03 0.51
C ALA A 40 9.10 6.00 -0.90
N MET A 41 8.33 5.56 -1.91
CA MET A 41 8.79 5.60 -3.30
C MET A 41 9.06 7.01 -3.80
N LYS A 42 8.20 7.96 -3.43
CA LYS A 42 8.36 9.38 -3.78
C LYS A 42 9.58 9.99 -3.09
N LEU A 43 9.82 9.66 -1.82
CA LEU A 43 11.01 10.08 -1.08
C LEU A 43 12.30 9.59 -1.77
N ILE A 44 12.33 8.33 -2.21
CA ILE A 44 13.45 7.77 -2.97
C ILE A 44 13.73 8.55 -4.27
N GLU A 45 12.67 9.00 -4.95
CA GLU A 45 12.80 9.77 -6.18
C GLU A 45 13.29 11.19 -5.91
N GLU A 46 12.69 11.88 -4.94
CA GLU A 46 12.99 13.28 -4.60
C GLU A 46 14.42 13.43 -4.07
N ASP A 47 14.82 12.55 -3.16
CA ASP A 47 16.11 12.60 -2.47
C ASP A 47 17.20 11.72 -3.11
N GLU A 48 16.92 11.13 -4.29
CA GLU A 48 17.83 10.25 -5.03
C GLU A 48 18.44 9.11 -4.20
N LEU A 49 17.62 8.49 -3.35
CA LEU A 49 18.06 7.46 -2.42
C LEU A 49 18.28 6.11 -3.12
N ARG A 50 19.32 5.38 -2.70
CA ARG A 50 19.62 4.03 -3.17
C ARG A 50 18.86 2.98 -2.37
N ILE A 51 18.35 1.97 -3.05
CA ILE A 51 17.69 0.82 -2.41
C ILE A 51 17.87 -0.43 -3.28
N ASN A 52 17.81 -1.62 -2.67
CA ASN A 52 17.92 -2.86 -3.43
C ASN A 52 16.82 -2.99 -4.51
N ARG A 53 17.24 -3.08 -5.78
CA ARG A 53 16.36 -3.16 -6.96
C ARG A 53 15.38 -4.34 -6.91
N LYS A 54 15.82 -5.52 -6.47
CA LYS A 54 14.96 -6.71 -6.36
C LYS A 54 13.87 -6.51 -5.32
N PHE A 55 14.23 -5.95 -4.16
CA PHE A 55 13.27 -5.60 -3.11
C PHE A 55 12.28 -4.54 -3.60
N TYR A 56 12.76 -3.45 -4.20
CA TYR A 56 11.90 -2.37 -4.69
C TYR A 56 10.90 -2.86 -5.75
N LYS A 57 11.33 -3.68 -6.71
CA LYS A 57 10.45 -4.35 -7.68
C LYS A 57 9.42 -5.27 -7.02
N TRP A 58 9.84 -6.00 -5.98
CA TRP A 58 8.93 -6.87 -5.23
C TRP A 58 7.86 -6.05 -4.49
N VAL A 59 8.23 -4.94 -3.85
CA VAL A 59 7.28 -4.01 -3.19
C VAL A 59 6.27 -3.47 -4.19
N PHE A 60 6.74 -3.03 -5.35
CA PHE A 60 5.87 -2.60 -6.45
C PHE A 60 4.86 -3.68 -6.83
N ASN A 61 5.31 -4.91 -7.07
CA ASN A 61 4.45 -6.02 -7.44
C ASN A 61 3.43 -6.38 -6.33
N GLN A 62 3.82 -6.31 -5.06
CA GLN A 62 2.90 -6.55 -3.93
C GLN A 62 1.77 -5.51 -3.88
N ASN A 63 2.11 -4.24 -4.08
CA ASN A 63 1.12 -3.16 -4.11
C ASN A 63 0.23 -3.27 -5.35
N ALA A 64 0.81 -3.61 -6.51
CA ALA A 64 0.08 -3.89 -7.74
C ALA A 64 -0.91 -5.04 -7.57
N ALA A 65 -0.49 -6.15 -6.95
CA ALA A 65 -1.34 -7.31 -6.71
C ALA A 65 -2.52 -6.98 -5.80
N LYS A 66 -2.29 -6.28 -4.68
CA LYS A 66 -3.36 -5.83 -3.76
C LYS A 66 -4.38 -4.93 -4.46
N TYR A 67 -3.92 -4.12 -5.39
CA TYR A 67 -4.78 -3.28 -6.20
C TYR A 67 -5.57 -4.10 -7.23
N MET A 68 -4.91 -4.99 -7.97
CA MET A 68 -5.52 -5.85 -8.99
C MET A 68 -6.59 -6.78 -8.43
N THR A 69 -6.39 -7.33 -7.23
CA THR A 69 -7.42 -8.15 -6.55
C THR A 69 -8.73 -7.40 -6.34
N ILE A 70 -8.75 -6.08 -6.46
CA ILE A 70 -9.93 -5.25 -6.24
C ILE A 70 -10.40 -4.61 -7.54
N ALA A 71 -9.48 -4.11 -8.38
CA ALA A 71 -9.81 -3.55 -9.68
C ALA A 71 -10.41 -4.59 -10.63
N VAL A 72 -9.92 -5.84 -10.62
CA VAL A 72 -10.40 -6.90 -11.53
C VAL A 72 -11.87 -7.26 -11.28
N PRO A 73 -12.31 -7.54 -10.03
CA PRO A 73 -13.74 -7.72 -9.75
C PRO A 73 -14.58 -6.55 -10.25
N TRP A 74 -14.15 -5.31 -10.02
CA TRP A 74 -14.86 -4.10 -10.46
C TRP A 74 -15.03 -4.02 -11.98
N VAL A 75 -13.97 -4.30 -12.74
CA VAL A 75 -14.01 -4.33 -14.21
C VAL A 75 -14.97 -5.43 -14.68
N LEU A 76 -14.86 -6.64 -14.12
CA LEU A 76 -15.71 -7.77 -14.50
C LEU A 76 -17.18 -7.50 -14.17
N PHE A 77 -17.47 -6.88 -13.02
CA PHE A 77 -18.82 -6.47 -12.65
C PHE A 77 -19.37 -5.38 -13.57
N GLY A 78 -18.57 -4.35 -13.88
CA GLY A 78 -18.97 -3.29 -14.81
C GLY A 78 -19.25 -3.81 -16.23
N LEU A 79 -18.43 -4.74 -16.72
CA LEU A 79 -18.64 -5.42 -18.01
C LEU A 79 -19.89 -6.29 -18.01
N ALA A 80 -20.07 -7.14 -16.99
CA ALA A 80 -21.27 -7.97 -16.86
C ALA A 80 -22.55 -7.13 -16.80
N PHE A 81 -22.49 -5.99 -16.09
CA PHE A 81 -23.58 -5.02 -16.02
C PHE A 81 -23.90 -4.41 -17.40
N PHE A 82 -22.88 -3.93 -18.12
CA PHE A 82 -23.05 -3.36 -19.45
C PHE A 82 -23.62 -4.37 -20.45
N ILE A 83 -23.11 -5.60 -20.44
CA ILE A 83 -23.61 -6.71 -21.27
C ILE A 83 -25.07 -7.01 -20.93
N THR A 84 -25.43 -7.08 -19.64
CA THR A 84 -26.82 -7.31 -19.21
C THR A 84 -27.74 -6.20 -19.71
N LEU A 85 -27.30 -4.94 -19.69
CA LEU A 85 -28.06 -3.82 -20.25
C LEU A 85 -28.27 -3.91 -21.76
N LEU A 86 -27.27 -4.37 -22.52
CA LEU A 86 -27.40 -4.59 -23.97
C LEU A 86 -28.44 -5.68 -24.30
N PHE A 87 -28.52 -6.73 -23.48
CA PHE A 87 -29.47 -7.84 -23.70
C PHE A 87 -30.89 -7.57 -23.20
N ILE A 88 -31.16 -6.46 -22.50
CA ILE A 88 -32.53 -6.02 -22.11
C ILE A 88 -33.23 -5.28 -23.27
N GLU A 89 -32.91 -5.66 -24.51
CA GLU A 89 -33.30 -4.92 -25.70
C GLU A 89 -34.81 -4.97 -26.01
N ASP A 90 -35.59 -5.85 -25.35
CA ASP A 90 -36.91 -6.20 -25.86
C ASP A 90 -38.14 -5.70 -25.05
N THR A 91 -37.97 -4.93 -23.96
CA THR A 91 -39.14 -4.30 -23.31
C THR A 91 -38.81 -2.95 -22.64
N ASN A 92 -39.21 -1.84 -23.27
CA ASN A 92 -39.18 -0.45 -22.78
C ASN A 92 -37.79 0.23 -22.70
N LYS A 93 -37.26 0.61 -23.87
CA LYS A 93 -36.00 1.38 -24.05
C LYS A 93 -35.88 2.67 -23.20
N SER A 94 -36.98 3.34 -22.82
CA SER A 94 -36.89 4.61 -22.06
C SER A 94 -36.60 4.44 -20.56
N ARG A 95 -36.96 3.31 -19.94
CA ARG A 95 -36.75 3.08 -18.50
C ARG A 95 -35.34 2.58 -18.16
N PHE A 96 -34.62 2.04 -19.16
CA PHE A 96 -33.25 1.54 -19.01
C PHE A 96 -32.17 2.55 -19.47
N PHE A 97 -32.56 3.64 -20.14
CA PHE A 97 -31.65 4.73 -20.53
C PHE A 97 -30.92 5.40 -19.34
N PRO A 98 -31.57 5.69 -18.19
CA PRO A 98 -30.87 6.21 -17.01
C PRO A 98 -29.84 5.22 -16.43
N LEU A 99 -30.06 3.92 -16.61
CA LEU A 99 -29.17 2.85 -16.14
C LEU A 99 -27.93 2.69 -17.04
N GLY A 100 -28.08 2.88 -18.35
CA GLY A 100 -26.95 2.99 -19.28
C GLY A 100 -26.05 4.21 -19.00
N LEU A 101 -26.66 5.33 -18.60
CA LEU A 101 -25.94 6.54 -18.16
C LEU A 101 -25.13 6.30 -16.88
N LEU A 102 -25.64 5.53 -15.91
CA LEU A 102 -24.87 5.12 -14.72
C LEU A 102 -23.63 4.28 -15.06
N GLY A 103 -23.70 3.45 -16.11
CA GLY A 103 -22.54 2.74 -16.67
C GLY A 103 -21.46 3.69 -17.22
N LEU A 104 -21.85 4.82 -17.81
CA LEU A 104 -20.92 5.86 -18.28
C LEU A 104 -20.22 6.59 -17.12
N PHE A 105 -20.85 6.71 -15.94
CA PHE A 105 -20.20 7.24 -14.74
C PHE A 105 -19.19 6.25 -14.12
N PHE A 106 -19.32 4.96 -14.42
CA PHE A 106 -18.41 3.93 -13.91
C PHE A 106 -17.00 4.05 -14.52
N LEU A 107 -16.88 4.41 -15.79
CA LEU A 107 -15.60 4.61 -16.49
C LEU A 107 -14.71 5.72 -15.89
N PRO A 108 -15.22 6.95 -15.63
CA PRO A 108 -14.50 7.99 -14.91
C PRO A 108 -14.09 7.59 -13.50
N ILE A 109 -14.96 6.88 -12.76
CA ILE A 109 -14.66 6.37 -11.42
C ILE A 109 -13.52 5.35 -11.49
N MET A 110 -13.55 4.45 -12.46
CA MET A 110 -12.46 3.49 -12.73
C MET A 110 -11.16 4.20 -13.10
N LEU A 111 -11.20 5.24 -13.93
CA LEU A 111 -10.03 6.07 -14.26
C LEU A 111 -9.47 6.79 -13.02
N LEU A 112 -10.32 7.33 -12.14
CA LEU A 112 -9.90 7.94 -10.88
C LEU A 112 -9.31 6.93 -9.88
N ILE A 113 -9.84 5.70 -9.85
CA ILE A 113 -9.32 4.64 -8.99
C ILE A 113 -8.01 4.06 -9.55
N THR A 114 -7.83 4.03 -10.88
CA THR A 114 -6.64 3.47 -11.58
C THR A 114 -5.53 4.49 -11.84
N THR A 115 -5.83 5.79 -11.81
CA THR A 115 -4.84 6.85 -12.01
C THR A 115 -3.65 6.75 -11.06
N PRO A 116 -3.80 6.44 -9.75
CA PRO A 116 -2.65 6.19 -8.90
C PRO A 116 -1.76 5.05 -9.41
N PHE A 117 -2.33 3.93 -9.90
CA PHE A 117 -1.57 2.80 -10.44
C PHE A 117 -0.81 3.17 -11.72
N THR A 118 -1.46 3.87 -12.65
CA THR A 118 -0.77 4.36 -13.85
C THR A 118 0.39 5.30 -13.49
N LYS A 119 0.24 6.10 -12.41
CA LYS A 119 1.35 6.88 -11.84
C LYS A 119 2.43 5.96 -11.26
N VAL A 120 2.12 4.96 -10.43
CA VAL A 120 3.14 4.06 -9.85
C VAL A 120 3.91 3.29 -10.94
N SER A 121 3.22 2.75 -11.94
CA SER A 121 3.83 1.99 -13.03
C SER A 121 4.70 2.89 -13.93
N ARG A 122 4.25 4.11 -14.20
CA ARG A 122 5.07 5.13 -14.89
C ARG A 122 6.25 5.57 -14.05
N HIS A 123 6.08 5.70 -12.73
CA HIS A 123 7.16 6.02 -11.79
C HIS A 123 8.24 4.94 -11.83
N PHE A 124 7.89 3.65 -11.68
CA PHE A 124 8.89 2.58 -11.72
C PHE A 124 9.63 2.49 -13.06
N SER A 125 8.94 2.74 -14.17
CA SER A 125 9.56 2.76 -15.51
C SER A 125 10.33 4.05 -15.82
N SER A 126 10.26 5.07 -14.94
CA SER A 126 10.97 6.31 -15.14
C SER A 126 12.49 6.10 -15.02
N TYR A 127 13.23 6.72 -15.93
CA TYR A 127 14.70 6.69 -15.93
C TYR A 127 15.27 7.23 -14.61
N ARG A 128 14.65 8.27 -14.04
CA ARG A 128 15.06 8.88 -12.77
C ARG A 128 15.03 7.87 -11.63
N ILE A 129 13.92 7.16 -11.44
CA ILE A 129 13.79 6.17 -10.36
C ILE A 129 14.76 5.00 -10.57
N MET A 130 14.92 4.52 -11.80
CA MET A 130 15.92 3.48 -12.09
C MET A 130 17.34 3.94 -11.71
N LYS A 131 17.69 5.19 -12.03
CA LYS A 131 18.97 5.77 -11.65
C LYS A 131 19.11 5.95 -10.14
N SER A 132 18.09 6.41 -9.41
CA SER A 132 18.14 6.54 -7.94
C SER A 132 18.35 5.18 -7.27
N VAL A 133 17.60 4.17 -7.71
CA VAL A 133 17.69 2.80 -7.16
C VAL A 133 19.06 2.16 -7.43
N GLU A 134 19.70 2.46 -8.56
CA GLU A 134 21.00 1.88 -8.93
C GLU A 134 22.21 2.70 -8.43
N ASN A 135 22.14 4.03 -8.56
CA ASN A 135 23.28 4.94 -8.44
C ASN A 135 23.10 6.02 -7.37
N GLY A 136 22.05 5.95 -6.56
CA GLY A 136 21.86 6.86 -5.42
C GLY A 136 23.08 6.88 -4.50
N LYS A 137 23.47 8.07 -4.04
CA LYS A 137 24.65 8.22 -3.17
C LYS A 137 24.38 7.84 -1.72
N VAL A 138 23.12 7.99 -1.29
CA VAL A 138 22.68 7.76 0.09
C VAL A 138 21.71 6.59 0.10
N ASP A 139 21.95 5.59 0.95
CA ASP A 139 21.05 4.45 1.10
C ASP A 139 19.78 4.83 1.86
N PHE A 140 18.62 4.37 1.37
CA PHE A 140 17.35 4.48 2.07
C PHE A 140 17.40 3.71 3.41
N PHE A 141 18.03 2.54 3.41
CA PHE A 141 18.33 1.78 4.61
C PHE A 141 19.84 1.60 4.72
N LYS A 142 20.47 2.24 5.71
CA LYS A 142 21.85 1.91 6.07
C LYS A 142 21.91 0.51 6.66
N ASN A 143 22.91 -0.28 6.27
CA ASN A 143 23.13 -1.62 6.82
C ASN A 143 24.08 -1.60 8.03
N ASP A 144 24.90 -0.56 8.13
CA ASP A 144 25.94 -0.41 9.14
C ASP A 144 25.62 0.73 10.10
N ILE A 145 26.18 0.64 11.30
CA ILE A 145 26.08 1.68 12.33
C ILE A 145 27.27 2.62 12.13
N GLU A 146 27.02 3.82 11.63
CA GLU A 146 28.06 4.84 11.43
C GLU A 146 28.51 5.47 12.76
N ASN A 147 27.57 5.68 13.68
CA ASN A 147 27.84 6.23 15.01
C ASN A 147 27.22 5.33 16.08
N GLN A 148 28.08 4.62 16.82
CA GLN A 148 27.67 3.65 17.84
C GLN A 148 26.97 4.33 19.01
N GLU A 149 27.43 5.51 19.44
CA GLU A 149 26.85 6.24 20.56
C GLU A 149 25.40 6.66 20.27
N GLU A 150 25.15 7.22 19.08
CA GLU A 150 23.79 7.55 18.65
C GLU A 150 22.89 6.32 18.51
N TYR A 151 23.44 5.18 18.07
CA TYR A 151 22.68 3.93 17.99
C TYR A 151 22.31 3.41 19.39
N ASP A 152 23.25 3.43 20.32
CA ASP A 152 23.02 2.98 21.69
C ASP A 152 21.99 3.87 22.40
N ASP A 153 22.04 5.18 22.18
CA ASP A 153 21.03 6.11 22.68
C ASP A 153 19.65 5.87 22.05
N PHE A 154 19.60 5.56 20.75
CA PHE A 154 18.36 5.13 20.10
C PHE A 154 17.80 3.84 20.72
N VAL A 155 18.65 2.84 20.99
CA VAL A 155 18.24 1.58 21.63
C VAL A 155 17.73 1.81 23.06
N LYS A 156 18.36 2.70 23.84
CA LYS A 156 17.85 3.08 25.17
C LYS A 156 16.44 3.64 25.11
N LYS A 157 16.10 4.43 24.08
CA LYS A 157 14.71 4.93 23.89
C LYS A 157 13.70 3.81 23.69
N LEU A 158 14.11 2.70 23.06
CA LEU A 158 13.26 1.52 22.83
C LEU A 158 13.04 0.70 24.11
N ALA A 159 13.95 0.78 25.09
CA ALA A 159 13.84 0.03 26.34
C ALA A 159 12.63 0.47 27.20
N ASN A 160 12.19 1.72 27.06
CA ASN A 160 11.03 2.26 27.79
C ASN A 160 9.67 1.84 27.20
N GLY A 161 9.69 1.04 26.12
CA GLY A 161 8.51 0.58 25.41
C GLY A 161 8.77 0.54 23.91
N PHE A 162 8.19 -0.45 23.23
CA PHE A 162 8.27 -0.55 21.77
C PHE A 162 6.87 -0.51 21.17
N LEU A 163 6.53 0.61 20.53
CA LEU A 163 5.34 0.77 19.72
C LEU A 163 5.68 1.49 18.41
N LEU A 164 5.55 0.78 17.29
CA LEU A 164 5.73 1.34 15.95
C LEU A 164 4.38 1.83 15.41
N ASP A 165 4.25 3.15 15.28
CA ASP A 165 3.03 3.83 14.85
C ASP A 165 3.13 4.32 13.41
N TYR A 166 2.07 4.08 12.63
CA TYR A 166 1.89 4.63 11.29
C TYR A 166 0.88 5.76 11.36
N PHE A 167 1.25 6.92 10.83
CA PHE A 167 0.43 8.11 10.77
C PHE A 167 -0.15 8.31 9.37
N ASP A 168 -1.36 8.89 9.31
CA ASP A 168 -1.90 9.41 8.05
C ASP A 168 -1.44 10.85 7.78
N GLN A 169 -1.87 11.42 6.66
CA GLN A 169 -1.58 12.83 6.30
C GLN A 169 -2.11 13.86 7.32
N LYS A 170 -3.02 13.47 8.22
CA LYS A 170 -3.56 14.32 9.29
C LYS A 170 -2.88 14.05 10.64
N ASN A 171 -1.72 13.37 10.64
CA ASN A 171 -0.98 12.93 11.82
C ASN A 171 -1.81 12.05 12.78
N LYS A 172 -2.83 11.34 12.28
CA LYS A 172 -3.59 10.39 13.10
C LYS A 172 -2.99 9.00 12.98
N VAL A 173 -2.83 8.31 14.11
CA VAL A 173 -2.39 6.92 14.16
C VAL A 173 -3.43 6.04 13.46
N VAL A 174 -3.04 5.42 12.35
CA VAL A 174 -3.88 4.51 11.56
C VAL A 174 -3.58 3.04 11.83
N LYS A 175 -2.37 2.75 12.34
CA LYS A 175 -1.91 1.40 12.65
C LYS A 175 -0.76 1.44 13.64
N SER A 176 -0.74 0.51 14.59
CA SER A 176 0.33 0.38 15.57
C SER A 176 0.76 -1.08 15.72
N TYR A 177 2.05 -1.29 15.92
CA TYR A 177 2.66 -2.60 16.14
C TYR A 177 3.56 -2.58 17.36
N ASN A 178 3.32 -3.47 18.30
CA ASN A 178 4.29 -3.79 19.34
C ASN A 178 5.32 -4.81 18.81
N PHE A 179 6.38 -5.05 19.59
CA PHE A 179 7.46 -5.95 19.20
C PHE A 179 6.96 -7.36 18.85
N GLU A 180 6.09 -7.95 19.67
CA GLU A 180 5.52 -9.29 19.42
C GLU A 180 4.72 -9.37 18.11
N LYS A 181 3.95 -8.33 17.76
CA LYS A 181 3.24 -8.26 16.48
C LYS A 181 4.21 -8.15 15.30
N ILE A 182 5.34 -7.44 15.45
CA ILE A 182 6.38 -7.37 14.41
C ILE A 182 7.06 -8.73 14.26
N LYS A 183 7.45 -9.35 15.37
CA LYS A 183 8.10 -10.66 15.41
C LYS A 183 7.23 -11.72 14.72
N SER A 184 5.96 -11.82 15.12
CA SER A 184 5.00 -12.74 14.49
C SER A 184 4.74 -12.43 13.01
N TYR A 185 4.74 -11.15 12.60
CA TYR A 185 4.63 -10.78 11.20
C TYR A 185 5.81 -11.30 10.36
N CYS A 186 7.03 -11.22 10.92
CA CYS A 186 8.28 -11.57 10.24
C CYS A 186 8.61 -13.06 10.27
N LEU A 187 8.06 -13.84 11.21
CA LEU A 187 8.28 -15.28 11.30
C LEU A 187 7.23 -16.08 10.51
N ARG A 188 7.68 -17.11 9.78
CA ARG A 188 6.80 -18.14 9.19
C ARG A 188 7.42 -19.51 9.45
N LYS A 189 6.71 -20.39 10.17
CA LYS A 189 7.22 -21.71 10.58
C LYS A 189 8.60 -21.59 11.26
N GLN A 190 8.74 -20.66 12.19
CA GLN A 190 10.00 -20.31 12.89
C GLN A 190 11.16 -19.80 12.00
N LYS A 191 10.95 -19.63 10.69
CA LYS A 191 11.95 -19.02 9.80
C LYS A 191 11.68 -17.53 9.66
N PHE A 192 12.70 -16.72 9.88
CA PHE A 192 12.65 -15.27 9.68
C PHE A 192 12.56 -14.91 8.20
N ASN A 193 11.74 -13.90 7.90
CA ASN A 193 11.57 -13.36 6.55
C ASN A 193 11.98 -11.89 6.52
N SER A 194 13.20 -11.64 6.07
CA SER A 194 13.78 -10.29 5.93
C SER A 194 12.97 -9.40 4.98
N LYS A 195 12.40 -9.93 3.90
CA LYS A 195 11.53 -9.17 2.98
C LYS A 195 10.33 -8.57 3.69
N LYS A 196 9.71 -9.33 4.62
CA LYS A 196 8.58 -8.83 5.39
C LYS A 196 8.99 -7.72 6.35
N LEU A 197 10.10 -7.88 7.08
CA LEU A 197 10.58 -6.82 7.97
C LEU A 197 10.93 -5.55 7.18
N ASN A 198 11.69 -5.69 6.09
CA ASN A 198 12.02 -4.59 5.21
C ASN A 198 10.77 -3.92 4.64
N TYR A 199 9.73 -4.70 4.26
CA TYR A 199 8.47 -4.17 3.76
C TYR A 199 7.66 -3.43 4.82
N LEU A 200 7.65 -3.94 6.06
CA LEU A 200 7.01 -3.27 7.18
C LEU A 200 7.63 -1.88 7.37
N LEU A 201 8.96 -1.81 7.40
CA LEU A 201 9.71 -0.57 7.61
C LEU A 201 9.81 0.33 6.36
N PHE A 202 9.34 -0.13 5.19
CA PHE A 202 9.41 0.63 3.94
C PHE A 202 8.33 1.72 3.90
N ALA A 203 8.60 2.82 4.61
CA ALA A 203 7.72 3.97 4.79
C ALA A 203 8.54 5.26 4.76
N ASP A 204 7.93 6.36 4.30
CA ASP A 204 8.51 7.69 4.51
C ASP A 204 8.47 8.00 6.03
N PRO A 205 9.61 8.39 6.65
CA PRO A 205 9.68 8.67 8.09
C PRO A 205 8.66 9.71 8.58
N LYS A 206 8.15 10.60 7.71
CA LYS A 206 7.08 11.55 8.05
C LYS A 206 5.78 10.88 8.51
N PHE A 207 5.57 9.61 8.11
CA PHE A 207 4.39 8.80 8.43
C PHE A 207 4.69 7.66 9.41
N LEU A 208 5.88 7.62 10.00
CA LEU A 208 6.30 6.56 10.89
C LEU A 208 6.80 7.16 12.21
N GLY A 209 6.48 6.52 13.32
CA GLY A 209 6.99 6.92 14.62
C GLY A 209 7.18 5.75 15.57
N LEU A 210 7.95 6.01 16.60
CA LEU A 210 8.20 5.11 17.72
C LEU A 210 7.66 5.77 18.98
N ASN A 211 6.78 5.06 19.69
CA ASN A 211 6.16 5.51 20.92
C ASN A 211 5.48 6.89 20.78
N GLY A 212 4.80 7.11 19.65
CA GLY A 212 4.13 8.39 19.35
C GLY A 212 5.04 9.49 18.77
N GLU A 213 6.36 9.33 18.76
CA GLU A 213 7.30 10.31 18.21
C GLU A 213 7.73 9.95 16.79
N LYS A 214 7.72 10.92 15.87
CA LYS A 214 8.18 10.70 14.49
C LYS A 214 9.68 10.40 14.47
N ILE A 215 10.06 9.48 13.60
CA ILE A 215 11.47 9.11 13.44
C ILE A 215 12.09 9.76 12.20
N THR A 216 13.40 9.90 12.22
CA THR A 216 14.20 10.31 11.07
C THR A 216 14.54 9.11 10.16
N LEU A 217 15.03 9.38 8.94
CA LEU A 217 15.51 8.33 8.03
C LEU A 217 16.69 7.53 8.63
N LYS A 218 17.53 8.20 9.43
CA LYS A 218 18.64 7.58 10.16
C LYS A 218 18.13 6.63 11.24
N GLU A 219 17.21 7.10 12.08
CA GLU A 219 16.57 6.28 13.12
C GLU A 219 15.76 5.11 12.53
N LEU A 220 15.16 5.27 11.36
CA LEU A 220 14.53 4.17 10.63
C LEU A 220 15.54 3.07 10.25
N SER A 221 16.76 3.45 9.87
CA SER A 221 17.84 2.48 9.62
C SER A 221 18.28 1.78 10.91
N TYR A 222 18.40 2.52 12.02
CA TYR A 222 18.72 1.95 13.34
C TYR A 222 17.63 0.99 13.82
N LEU A 223 16.36 1.36 13.66
CA LEU A 223 15.21 0.50 13.95
C LEU A 223 15.28 -0.81 13.18
N ARG A 224 15.61 -0.74 11.88
CA ARG A 224 15.80 -1.92 11.05
C ARG A 224 16.92 -2.80 11.61
N ILE A 225 18.08 -2.22 11.91
CA ILE A 225 19.23 -2.94 12.48
C ILE A 225 18.85 -3.64 13.78
N TYR A 226 18.22 -2.91 14.70
CA TYR A 226 17.76 -3.44 15.98
C TYR A 226 16.81 -4.63 15.78
N LEU A 227 15.77 -4.49 14.95
CA LEU A 227 14.79 -5.55 14.72
C LEU A 227 15.39 -6.79 14.03
N PHE A 228 16.40 -6.63 13.16
CA PHE A 228 17.13 -7.77 12.60
C PHE A 228 17.93 -8.52 13.67
N LYS A 229 18.62 -7.80 14.55
CA LYS A 229 19.39 -8.39 15.66
C LYS A 229 18.47 -9.11 16.65
N GLU A 230 17.41 -8.46 17.10
CA GLU A 230 16.50 -9.02 18.12
C GLU A 230 15.66 -10.20 17.61
N ILE A 231 15.23 -10.20 16.34
CA ILE A 231 14.35 -11.25 15.81
C ILE A 231 15.14 -12.39 15.17
N ASN A 232 16.28 -12.11 14.52
CA ASN A 232 17.00 -13.07 13.68
C ASN A 232 18.46 -13.29 14.08
N ASN A 233 18.98 -12.56 15.08
CA ASN A 233 20.38 -12.61 15.50
C ASN A 233 21.36 -12.43 14.31
N SER A 234 21.05 -11.49 13.41
CA SER A 234 21.85 -11.25 12.21
C SER A 234 21.95 -9.76 11.88
N ALA A 235 22.96 -9.40 11.08
CA ALA A 235 22.98 -8.11 10.41
C ALA A 235 21.82 -7.98 9.40
N PRO A 236 21.43 -6.75 9.01
CA PRO A 236 20.38 -6.56 8.01
C PRO A 236 20.79 -7.00 6.61
N PHE A 237 19.85 -7.56 5.86
CA PHE A 237 20.07 -7.93 4.47
C PHE A 237 18.78 -7.81 3.64
N PHE A 238 18.94 -7.80 2.32
CA PHE A 238 17.87 -7.95 1.35
C PHE A 238 17.96 -9.35 0.72
N VAL A 239 16.82 -10.03 0.57
CA VAL A 239 16.67 -11.32 -0.15
C VAL A 239 16.04 -11.07 -1.51
#